data_AF-A0A0M2PT00-F1
#
_entry.id   AF-A0A0M2PT00-F1
#
_cell.length_a   1.000
_cell.length_b   1.000
_cell.length_c   1.000
_cell.angle_alpha   90.00
_cell.angle_beta   90.00
_cell.angle_gamma   90.00
#
_symmetry.space_group_name_H-M   'P 1'
#
loop_
_entity.id
_entity.type
_entity.pdbx_description
1 polymer ?
#
loop_
_entity_poly.entity_id
_entity_poly.type
_entity_poly.pdbx_seq_one_letter_code
_entity_poly.pdbx_strand_id
1 'polypeptide(L)'
;MITPQLFDTIATLQPISLDRLHLSEPEIDRIGQLPIGQVGTIVEIYTTQPEPHYLIEFADPQGRAYALATLQAQDFLLLHYELVAA
;
A
#
# COMPACT_ATOMS: atom_id res chain seq x y z
N MET A 1 -0.23 -12.65 15.97
CA MET A 1 -0.04 -11.84 14.75
C MET A 1 -1.02 -10.69 14.81
N ILE A 2 -0.60 -9.49 14.42
CA ILE A 2 -1.46 -8.30 14.38
C ILE A 2 -2.24 -8.35 13.07
N THR A 3 -3.55 -8.18 13.14
CA THR A 3 -4.42 -8.17 11.96
C THR A 3 -4.43 -6.76 11.36
N PRO A 4 -4.09 -6.59 10.06
CA PRO A 4 -4.15 -5.28 9.43
C PRO A 4 -5.58 -4.70 9.44
N GLN A 5 -5.68 -3.41 9.75
CA GLN A 5 -6.91 -2.65 9.89
C GLN A 5 -6.97 -1.49 8.90
N LEU A 6 -8.16 -0.91 8.76
CA LEU A 6 -8.36 0.27 7.93
C LEU A 6 -7.49 1.41 8.46
N PHE A 7 -6.83 2.12 7.55
CA PHE A 7 -5.88 3.21 7.81
C PHE A 7 -4.56 2.82 8.46
N ASP A 8 -4.26 1.53 8.62
CA ASP A 8 -2.90 1.12 8.94
C ASP A 8 -1.94 1.56 7.84
N THR A 9 -0.78 2.05 8.24
CA THR A 9 0.33 2.33 7.34
C THR A 9 1.14 1.06 7.13
N ILE A 10 1.52 0.79 5.89
CA ILE A 10 2.28 -0.40 5.50
C ILE A 10 3.54 -0.02 4.73
N ALA A 11 4.48 -0.96 4.66
CA ALA A 11 5.58 -0.92 3.70
C ALA A 11 5.54 -2.19 2.83
N THR A 12 5.70 -2.03 1.52
CA THR A 12 5.75 -3.16 0.58
C THR A 12 6.98 -4.04 0.84
N LEU A 13 6.81 -5.36 0.82
CA LEU A 13 7.92 -6.33 0.96
C LEU A 13 8.51 -6.77 -0.37
N GLN A 14 7.81 -6.50 -1.47
CA GLN A 14 8.22 -6.82 -2.83
C GLN A 14 7.88 -5.66 -3.77
N PRO A 15 8.57 -5.53 -4.92
CA PRO A 15 8.19 -4.56 -5.93
C PRO A 15 6.77 -4.83 -6.43
N ILE A 16 6.04 -3.77 -6.75
CA ILE A 16 4.70 -3.88 -7.35
C ILE A 16 4.79 -3.44 -8.81
N SER A 17 4.58 -4.39 -9.71
CA SER A 17 4.51 -4.15 -11.14
C SER A 17 3.35 -3.24 -11.52
N LEU A 18 3.52 -2.43 -12.58
CA LEU A 18 2.52 -1.44 -13.00
C LEU A 18 1.16 -2.03 -13.39
N ASP A 19 1.15 -3.26 -13.90
CA ASP A 19 -0.08 -3.99 -14.27
C ASP A 19 -0.96 -4.35 -13.06
N ARG A 20 -0.42 -4.27 -11.85
CA ARG A 20 -1.17 -4.45 -10.59
C ARG A 20 -1.72 -3.15 -10.02
N LEU A 21 -1.49 -2.01 -10.67
CA LEU A 21 -1.90 -0.69 -10.18
C LEU A 21 -3.21 -0.24 -10.82
N HIS A 22 -4.13 0.29 -10.00
CA HIS A 22 -5.45 0.77 -10.45
C HIS A 22 -5.47 2.29 -10.76
N LEU A 23 -4.39 3.01 -10.43
CA LEU A 23 -4.16 4.41 -10.77
C LEU A 23 -2.72 4.53 -11.29
N SER A 24 -2.56 5.08 -12.49
CA SER A 24 -1.26 5.32 -13.12
C SER A 24 -1.17 6.79 -13.52
N GLU A 25 -0.57 7.61 -12.65
CA GLU A 25 -0.14 8.94 -13.07
C GLU A 25 1.02 8.82 -14.07
N PRO A 26 1.18 9.78 -15.01
CA PRO A 26 2.24 9.74 -16.02
C PRO A 26 3.67 9.77 -15.41
N GLU A 27 3.80 10.13 -14.14
CA GLU A 27 5.07 10.05 -13.41
C GLU A 27 5.44 8.61 -13.02
N ILE A 28 4.44 7.74 -12.78
CA ILE A 28 4.62 6.30 -12.55
C ILE A 28 5.17 5.61 -13.80
N ASP A 29 4.78 6.03 -15.01
CA ASP A 29 5.27 5.43 -16.25
C ASP A 29 6.79 5.54 -16.42
N ARG A 30 7.45 6.43 -15.67
CA ARG A 30 8.92 6.56 -15.62
C ARG A 30 9.57 5.57 -14.66
N ILE A 31 8.82 5.03 -13.73
CA ILE A 31 9.23 4.11 -12.67
C ILE A 31 8.58 2.77 -12.99
N GLY A 32 9.26 1.89 -13.73
CA GLY A 32 8.67 0.65 -14.25
C GLY A 32 8.06 -0.31 -13.21
N GLN A 33 8.19 -0.03 -11.91
CA GLN A 33 7.54 -0.69 -10.77
C GLN A 33 7.56 0.23 -9.54
N LEU A 34 6.66 0.02 -8.57
CA LEU A 34 6.85 0.56 -7.22
C LEU A 34 7.95 -0.22 -6.50
N PRO A 35 8.89 0.47 -5.82
CA PRO A 35 10.00 -0.20 -5.15
C PRO A 35 9.58 -0.95 -3.88
N ILE A 36 10.47 -1.81 -3.39
CA ILE A 36 10.38 -2.39 -2.04
C ILE A 36 10.47 -1.27 -1.01
N GLY A 37 9.70 -1.38 0.08
CA GLY A 37 9.66 -0.39 1.15
C GLY A 37 8.81 0.83 0.82
N GLN A 38 8.07 0.80 -0.30
CA GLN A 38 7.13 1.86 -0.62
C GLN A 38 6.04 1.90 0.46
N VAL A 39 5.85 3.09 1.04
CA VAL A 39 4.87 3.31 2.11
C VAL A 39 3.52 3.62 1.51
N GLY A 40 2.48 2.96 2.03
CA GLY A 40 1.09 3.20 1.65
C GLY A 40 0.13 3.00 2.83
N THR A 41 -1.15 3.28 2.59
CA THR A 41 -2.22 3.24 3.60
C THR A 41 -3.30 2.26 3.18
N ILE A 42 -3.78 1.42 4.09
CA ILE A 42 -4.94 0.55 3.83
C ILE A 42 -6.20 1.44 3.75
N VAL A 43 -6.86 1.48 2.59
CA VAL A 43 -8.07 2.29 2.35
C VAL A 43 -9.33 1.46 2.12
N GLU A 44 -9.20 0.15 1.88
CA GLU A 44 -10.33 -0.79 1.81
C GLU A 44 -9.87 -2.21 2.19
N ILE A 45 -10.78 -3.00 2.77
CA ILE A 45 -10.51 -4.41 3.13
C ILE A 45 -11.59 -5.31 2.54
N TYR A 46 -11.20 -6.15 1.60
CA TYR A 46 -12.08 -7.14 0.98
C TYR A 46 -12.05 -8.45 1.75
N THR A 47 -13.13 -8.76 2.47
CA THR A 47 -13.27 -9.96 3.33
C THR A 47 -14.08 -11.09 2.71
N THR A 48 -14.54 -10.94 1.47
CA THR A 48 -15.40 -11.92 0.78
C THR A 48 -14.64 -13.13 0.24
N GLN A 49 -13.30 -13.10 0.29
CA GLN A 49 -12.42 -14.19 -0.13
C GLN A 49 -11.91 -15.01 1.07
N PRO A 50 -11.37 -16.24 0.85
CA PRO A 50 -10.81 -17.07 1.92
C PRO A 50 -9.73 -16.36 2.73
N GLU A 51 -8.96 -15.48 2.08
CA GLU A 51 -7.99 -14.59 2.71
C GLU A 51 -8.33 -13.13 2.41
N PRO A 52 -8.20 -12.23 3.40
CA PRO A 52 -8.49 -10.82 3.20
C PRO A 52 -7.51 -10.19 2.21
N HIS A 53 -8.04 -9.35 1.33
CA HIS A 53 -7.25 -8.53 0.43
C HIS A 53 -7.38 -7.06 0.85
N TYR A 54 -6.31 -6.31 0.68
CA TYR A 54 -6.19 -4.95 1.17
C TYR A 54 -5.93 -4.02 0.00
N LEU A 55 -6.79 -3.03 -0.19
CA LEU A 55 -6.52 -1.95 -1.13
C LEU A 55 -5.60 -0.94 -0.44
N ILE A 56 -4.43 -0.75 -1.03
CA ILE A 56 -3.41 0.17 -0.52
C ILE A 56 -3.38 1.40 -1.41
N GLU A 57 -3.51 2.57 -0.81
CA GLU A 57 -3.25 3.87 -1.44
C GLU A 57 -1.79 4.28 -1.23
N PHE A 58 -1.15 4.70 -2.30
CA PHE A 58 0.16 5.35 -2.27
C PHE A 58 -0.03 6.82 -2.64
N ALA A 59 0.39 7.71 -1.74
CA ALA A 59 0.25 9.15 -1.89
C ALA A 59 1.61 9.83 -2.07
N ASP A 60 1.62 10.91 -2.85
CA ASP A 60 2.78 11.76 -3.02
C ASP A 60 3.04 12.61 -1.75
N PRO A 61 4.16 13.34 -1.66
CA PRO A 61 4.44 14.21 -0.50
C PRO A 61 3.42 15.33 -0.25
N GLN A 62 2.50 15.58 -1.19
CA GLN A 62 1.42 16.57 -1.07
C GLN A 62 0.10 15.92 -0.59
N GLY A 63 0.12 14.60 -0.34
CA GLY A 63 -1.04 13.82 0.10
C GLY A 63 -1.99 13.44 -1.04
N ARG A 64 -1.54 13.49 -2.30
CA ARG A 64 -2.35 13.11 -3.46
C ARG A 64 -2.08 11.66 -3.81
N ALA A 65 -3.14 10.86 -3.90
CA ALA A 65 -3.05 9.47 -4.34
C ALA A 65 -2.53 9.40 -5.79
N TYR A 66 -1.40 8.74 -5.98
CA TYR A 66 -0.81 8.52 -7.32
C TYR A 66 -0.92 7.07 -7.78
N ALA A 67 -1.04 6.11 -6.85
CA ALA A 67 -1.26 4.68 -7.15
C ALA A 67 -2.18 4.01 -6.12
N LEU A 68 -2.86 2.95 -6.58
CA LEU A 68 -3.62 2.02 -5.75
C LEU A 68 -3.23 0.58 -6.11
N ALA A 69 -3.01 -0.29 -5.13
CA ALA A 69 -2.75 -1.71 -5.37
C ALA A 69 -3.54 -2.60 -4.43
N THR A 70 -4.05 -3.73 -4.95
CA THR A 70 -4.66 -4.77 -4.11
C THR A 70 -3.58 -5.77 -3.70
N LEU A 71 -3.33 -5.88 -2.39
CA LEU A 71 -2.28 -6.72 -1.80
C LEU A 71 -2.85 -7.73 -0.80
N GLN A 72 -2.11 -8.81 -0.58
CA GLN A 72 -2.35 -9.75 0.51
C GLN A 72 -1.47 -9.41 1.71
N ALA A 73 -1.81 -9.91 2.90
CA ALA A 73 -1.06 -9.62 4.14
C ALA A 73 0.43 -10.01 4.07
N GLN A 74 0.79 -10.99 3.25
CA GLN A 74 2.17 -11.42 3.03
C GLN A 74 2.99 -10.49 2.13
N ASP A 75 2.34 -9.57 1.41
CA ASP A 75 2.98 -8.65 0.47
C ASP A 75 3.53 -7.38 1.15
N PHE A 76 3.20 -7.17 2.42
CA PHE A 76 3.55 -5.95 3.15
C PHE A 76 3.85 -6.19 4.63
N LEU A 77 4.53 -5.23 5.23
CA LEU A 77 4.76 -5.12 6.67
C LEU A 77 3.89 -3.99 7.23
N LEU A 78 3.16 -4.25 8.32
CA LEU A 78 2.49 -3.19 9.08
C LEU A 78 3.51 -2.30 9.78
N LEU A 79 3.49 -1.00 9.47
CA LEU A 79 4.31 0.01 10.13
C LEU A 79 3.58 0.49 11.38
N HIS A 80 4.14 0.16 12.53
CA HIS A 80 3.67 0.66 13.80
C HIS A 80 4.37 2.00 14.06
N TYR A 81 3.70 3.08 13.69
CA TYR A 81 4.13 4.40 14.13
C TYR A 81 3.49 4.68 15.47
N GLU A 82 4.21 4.42 16.56
CA GLU A 82 3.91 5.15 17.80
C GLU A 82 4.39 6.58 17.58
N LEU A 83 3.46 7.52 17.49
CA LEU A 83 3.79 8.93 17.56
C LEU A 83 4.39 9.19 18.95
N VAL A 84 5.70 9.07 19.09
CA VAL A 84 6.41 9.55 20.27
C VAL A 84 6.39 11.07 20.15
N ALA A 85 5.38 11.69 20.78
CA ALA A 85 5.34 13.13 20.92
C ALA A 85 6.65 13.60 21.60
N ALA A 86 7.37 14.50 20.95
CA ALA A 86 8.56 15.16 21.48
C ALA A 86 8.17 16.30 22.43
#